data_AF-A0A5C9AA45-F1
#
_entry.id   AF-A0A5C9AA45-F1
#
_cell.length_a   1.000
_cell.length_b   1.000
_cell.length_c   1.000
_cell.angle_alpha   90.00
_cell.angle_beta   90.00
_cell.angle_gamma   90.00
#
_symmetry.space_group_name_H-M   'P 1'
#
loop_
_entity.id
_entity.type
_entity.pdbx_description
1 polymer ?
#
loop_
_entity_poly.entity_id
_entity_poly.type
_entity_poly.pdbx_seq_one_letter_code
_entity_poly.pdbx_strand_id
1 'polypeptide(L)'
;VAQERGWRLAKNYAVGMLFLNKDPELAAAARRIVEEELQRETLSIVGWRDVPTNEGVLGEIALSSLPRIEQIFVNAPAGWRPRDMERRLFIARRRIEKRLEADKDFYVCSLSNLVNIYKGLCMPTDLPRFYLDLADLRLESAICLFHQRFSTNTVPRWPLAQPFRYLAHNGEINTITGNRQWARARTYKFQT
;
A
#
# COMPACT_ATOMS: atom_id res chain seq x y z
N VAL A 1 -7.09 0.16 17.17
CA VAL A 1 -5.67 0.49 16.85
C VAL A 1 -5.17 1.75 17.55
N ALA A 2 -5.45 2.97 17.07
CA ALA A 2 -4.80 4.17 17.62
C ALA A 2 -5.08 4.36 19.12
N GLN A 3 -6.33 4.17 19.54
CA GLN A 3 -6.74 4.20 20.95
C GLN A 3 -5.98 3.15 21.80
N GLU A 4 -5.85 1.91 21.30
CA GLU A 4 -5.13 0.82 22.00
C GLU A 4 -3.65 1.13 22.16
N ARG A 5 -3.06 1.88 21.21
CA ARG A 5 -1.65 2.30 21.23
C ARG A 5 -1.43 3.66 21.90
N GLY A 6 -2.47 4.31 22.43
CA GLY A 6 -2.38 5.65 23.01
C GLY A 6 -2.02 6.75 21.99
N TRP A 7 -2.24 6.50 20.70
CA TRP A 7 -1.92 7.43 19.62
C TRP A 7 -3.04 8.45 19.41
N ARG A 8 -2.65 9.71 19.18
CA ARG A 8 -3.58 10.80 18.87
C ARG A 8 -3.66 11.04 17.36
N LEU A 9 -4.81 10.72 16.78
CA LEU A 9 -5.12 11.03 15.38
C LEU A 9 -5.76 12.42 15.26
N ALA A 10 -5.37 13.16 14.22
CA ALA A 10 -6.03 14.38 13.82
C ALA A 10 -7.37 14.05 13.13
N LYS A 11 -8.23 15.07 12.94
CA LYS A 11 -9.49 14.89 12.18
C LYS A 11 -9.23 14.40 10.75
N ASN A 12 -8.14 14.84 10.14
CA ASN A 12 -7.69 14.41 8.83
C ASN A 12 -6.38 13.63 9.01
N TYR A 13 -6.48 12.31 8.92
CA TYR A 13 -5.35 11.38 9.04
C TYR A 13 -5.39 10.39 7.87
N ALA A 14 -4.25 9.76 7.59
CA ALA A 14 -4.12 8.75 6.56
C ALA A 14 -3.40 7.52 7.08
N VAL A 15 -3.61 6.43 6.36
CA VAL A 15 -2.94 5.15 6.60
C VAL A 15 -2.21 4.75 5.32
N GLY A 16 -0.92 4.45 5.45
CA GLY A 16 -0.16 3.73 4.44
C GLY A 16 -0.20 2.25 4.75
N MET A 17 -0.52 1.41 3.76
CA MET A 17 -0.34 -0.04 3.81
C MET A 17 0.87 -0.38 2.96
N LEU A 18 1.92 -0.92 3.59
CA LEU A 18 3.21 -1.15 2.95
C LEU A 18 3.62 -2.63 3.07
N PHE A 19 4.21 -3.11 2.00
CA PHE A 19 5.05 -4.30 1.99
C PHE A 19 6.50 -3.83 2.10
N LEU A 20 7.19 -4.31 3.11
CA LEU A 20 8.60 -4.05 3.36
C LEU A 20 9.40 -5.35 3.18
N ASN A 21 10.71 -5.18 3.01
CA ASN A 21 11.63 -6.30 2.90
C ASN A 21 11.61 -7.18 4.17
N LYS A 22 11.90 -8.48 4.02
CA LYS A 22 12.08 -9.41 5.15
C LYS A 22 13.33 -9.07 5.96
N ASP A 23 14.38 -8.60 5.28
CA ASP A 23 15.61 -8.13 5.90
C ASP A 23 15.32 -6.90 6.79
N PRO A 24 15.60 -6.98 8.10
CA PRO A 24 15.36 -5.88 9.04
C PRO A 24 16.07 -4.58 8.69
N GLU A 25 17.27 -4.63 8.11
CA GLU A 25 18.06 -3.45 7.76
C GLU A 25 17.47 -2.72 6.55
N LEU A 26 17.07 -3.49 5.52
CA LEU A 26 16.38 -2.95 4.35
C LEU A 26 15.00 -2.40 4.74
N ALA A 27 14.27 -3.11 5.61
CA ALA A 27 13.00 -2.62 6.15
C ALA A 27 13.18 -1.31 6.94
N ALA A 28 14.20 -1.22 7.81
CA ALA A 28 14.50 0.00 8.55
C ALA A 28 14.88 1.17 7.62
N ALA A 29 15.70 0.91 6.60
CA ALA A 29 16.03 1.91 5.59
C ALA A 29 14.78 2.39 4.82
N ALA A 30 13.89 1.48 4.44
CA ALA A 30 12.63 1.81 3.79
C ALA A 30 11.71 2.65 4.69
N ARG A 31 11.58 2.30 5.98
CA ARG A 31 10.81 3.11 6.95
C ARG A 31 11.35 4.53 7.05
N ARG A 32 12.67 4.70 7.17
CA ARG A 32 13.31 6.04 7.21
C ARG A 32 12.98 6.86 5.96
N ILE A 33 13.12 6.27 4.78
CA ILE A 33 12.80 6.95 3.50
C ILE A 33 11.32 7.34 3.45
N VAL A 34 10.42 6.45 3.88
CA VAL A 34 8.98 6.73 3.95
C VAL A 34 8.70 7.91 4.88
N GLU A 35 9.26 7.90 6.09
CA GLU A 35 9.11 8.97 7.07
C GLU A 35 9.63 10.31 6.55
N GLU A 36 10.84 10.33 5.97
CA GLU A 36 11.45 11.54 5.40
C GLU A 36 10.56 12.16 4.32
N GLU A 37 10.04 11.36 3.38
CA GLU A 37 9.24 11.88 2.27
C GLU A 37 7.84 12.35 2.72
N LEU A 38 7.29 11.75 3.77
CA LEU A 38 6.04 12.17 4.39
C LEU A 38 6.22 13.47 5.18
N GLN A 39 7.29 13.56 5.97
CA GLN A 39 7.66 14.78 6.70
C GLN A 39 8.00 15.93 5.75
N ARG A 40 8.62 15.63 4.60
CA ARG A 40 8.86 16.60 3.51
C ARG A 40 7.56 17.15 2.92
N GLU A 41 6.49 16.33 2.92
CA GLU A 41 5.14 16.79 2.63
C GLU A 41 4.44 17.42 3.84
N THR A 42 5.13 17.75 4.93
CA THR A 42 4.59 18.36 6.17
C THR A 42 3.57 17.48 6.93
N LEU A 43 3.54 16.18 6.63
CA LEU A 43 2.71 15.22 7.37
C LEU A 43 3.42 14.81 8.66
N SER A 44 2.68 14.75 9.76
CA SER A 44 3.22 14.31 11.04
C SER A 44 3.06 12.81 11.19
N ILE A 45 4.16 12.10 11.45
CA ILE A 45 4.14 10.65 11.69
C ILE A 45 3.56 10.37 13.07
N VAL A 46 2.54 9.51 13.12
CA VAL A 46 1.91 9.06 14.37
C VAL A 46 2.59 7.79 14.86
N GLY A 47 2.84 6.84 13.96
CA GLY A 47 3.55 5.61 14.28
C GLY A 47 3.38 4.51 13.25
N TRP A 48 4.21 3.49 13.41
CA TRP A 48 4.17 2.25 12.63
C TRP A 48 3.46 1.13 13.39
N ARG A 49 2.70 0.34 12.65
CA ARG A 49 1.89 -0.76 13.16
C ARG A 49 2.14 -1.99 12.30
N ASP A 50 2.69 -3.04 12.89
CA ASP A 50 2.65 -4.37 12.29
C ASP A 50 1.21 -4.80 12.07
N VAL A 51 0.88 -5.20 10.85
CA VAL A 51 -0.47 -5.69 10.53
C VAL A 51 -0.60 -7.11 11.05
N PRO A 52 -1.61 -7.41 11.89
CA PRO A 52 -1.76 -8.74 12.45
C PRO A 52 -2.16 -9.73 11.34
N THR A 53 -1.29 -10.70 11.10
CA THR A 53 -1.46 -11.74 10.09
C THR A 53 -1.39 -13.14 10.68
N ASN A 54 -2.07 -14.09 10.04
CA ASN A 54 -1.95 -15.53 10.34
C ASN A 54 -1.29 -16.25 9.17
N GLU A 55 0.02 -16.41 9.25
CA GLU A 55 0.85 -17.02 8.20
C GLU A 55 0.51 -18.50 7.95
N GLY A 56 -0.05 -19.21 8.93
CA GLY A 56 -0.39 -20.63 8.82
C GLY A 56 -1.48 -20.95 7.81
N VAL A 57 -2.16 -19.94 7.28
CA VAL A 57 -3.17 -20.06 6.22
C VAL A 57 -2.51 -20.07 4.82
N LEU A 58 -1.28 -19.60 4.70
CA LEU A 58 -0.59 -19.47 3.41
C LEU A 58 0.05 -20.79 2.97
N GLY A 59 -0.04 -21.07 1.67
CA GLY A 59 0.79 -22.12 1.06
C GLY A 59 2.27 -21.71 0.95
N GLU A 60 3.15 -22.69 0.75
CA GLU A 60 4.61 -22.50 0.74
C GLU A 60 5.11 -21.40 -0.22
N ILE A 61 4.52 -21.30 -1.41
CA ILE A 61 4.90 -20.30 -2.42
C ILE A 61 4.59 -18.87 -1.90
N ALA A 62 3.43 -18.68 -1.29
CA ALA A 62 3.04 -17.39 -0.74
C ALA A 62 3.91 -17.04 0.48
N LEU A 63 4.16 -18.00 1.36
CA LEU A 63 4.96 -17.83 2.57
C LEU A 63 6.43 -17.50 2.27
N SER A 64 7.04 -18.21 1.31
CA SER A 64 8.43 -17.98 0.90
C SER A 64 8.68 -16.54 0.41
N SER A 65 7.64 -15.90 -0.16
CA SER A 65 7.69 -14.53 -0.66
C SER A 65 6.94 -13.50 0.19
N LEU A 66 6.41 -13.88 1.36
CA LEU A 66 5.60 -13.03 2.24
C LEU A 66 6.38 -11.78 2.70
N PRO A 67 6.00 -10.55 2.30
CA PRO A 67 6.68 -9.35 2.80
C PRO A 67 6.37 -9.10 4.28
N ARG A 68 7.16 -8.26 4.92
CA ARG A 68 6.72 -7.62 6.18
C ARG A 68 5.58 -6.67 5.85
N ILE A 69 4.45 -6.84 6.51
CA ILE A 69 3.25 -6.03 6.22
C ILE A 69 3.05 -5.06 7.37
N GLU A 70 3.25 -3.78 7.08
CA GLU A 70 3.18 -2.73 8.07
C GLU A 70 2.29 -1.59 7.60
N GLN A 71 1.65 -0.95 8.57
CA GLN A 71 0.90 0.27 8.39
C GLN A 71 1.63 1.45 9.01
N ILE A 72 1.63 2.58 8.32
CA ILE A 72 2.06 3.86 8.88
C ILE A 72 0.86 4.80 9.02
N PHE A 73 0.71 5.41 10.19
CA PHE A 73 -0.34 6.40 10.47
C PHE A 73 0.26 7.79 10.41
N VAL A 74 -0.40 8.70 9.71
CA VAL A 74 0.05 10.09 9.58
C VAL A 74 -1.10 11.08 9.74
N ASN A 75 -0.80 12.22 10.35
CA ASN A 75 -1.73 13.33 10.50
C ASN A 75 -1.42 14.44 9.50
N ALA A 76 -2.46 15.02 8.90
CA ALA A 76 -2.33 16.26 8.17
C ALA A 76 -2.28 17.47 9.12
N PRO A 77 -1.57 18.56 8.73
CA PRO A 77 -1.68 19.85 9.41
C PRO A 77 -3.13 20.35 9.48
N ALA A 78 -3.40 21.19 10.49
CA ALA A 78 -4.69 21.86 10.62
C ALA A 78 -4.99 22.73 9.38
N GLY A 79 -6.26 22.76 8.95
CA GLY A 79 -6.73 23.55 7.82
C GLY A 79 -6.66 22.85 6.46
N TRP A 80 -6.02 21.69 6.35
CA TRP A 80 -5.99 20.93 5.10
C TRP A 80 -7.30 20.23 4.81
N ARG A 81 -7.76 20.33 3.56
CA ARG A 81 -8.92 19.56 3.10
C ARG A 81 -8.49 18.11 2.83
N PRO A 82 -9.42 17.13 2.93
CA PRO A 82 -9.10 15.73 2.62
C PRO A 82 -8.43 15.52 1.25
N ARG A 83 -8.87 16.26 0.22
CA ARG A 83 -8.30 16.20 -1.13
C ARG A 83 -6.86 16.74 -1.22
N ASP A 84 -6.51 17.73 -0.40
CA ASP A 84 -5.14 18.27 -0.37
C ASP A 84 -4.17 17.22 0.18
N MET A 85 -4.63 16.47 1.19
CA MET A 85 -3.88 15.36 1.76
C MET A 85 -3.64 14.26 0.72
N GLU A 86 -4.67 13.81 0.00
CA GLU A 86 -4.51 12.79 -1.06
C GLU A 86 -3.49 13.20 -2.12
N ARG A 87 -3.53 14.45 -2.56
CA ARG A 87 -2.57 14.96 -3.55
C ARG A 87 -1.14 14.88 -3.03
N ARG A 88 -0.90 15.25 -1.77
CA ARG A 88 0.44 15.21 -1.18
C ARG A 88 0.91 13.80 -0.87
N LEU A 89 0.02 12.92 -0.39
CA LEU A 89 0.31 11.50 -0.24
C LEU A 89 0.68 10.85 -1.58
N PHE A 90 0.02 11.23 -2.67
CA PHE A 90 0.41 10.81 -4.01
C PHE A 90 1.84 11.25 -4.35
N ILE A 91 2.19 12.51 -4.10
CA ILE A 91 3.55 13.04 -4.36
C ILE A 91 4.59 12.31 -3.50
N ALA A 92 4.36 12.19 -2.18
CA ALA A 92 5.22 11.45 -1.27
C ALA A 92 5.44 10.03 -1.75
N ARG A 93 4.36 9.28 -2.05
CA ARG A 93 4.45 7.91 -2.58
C ARG A 93 5.31 7.83 -3.83
N ARG A 94 5.16 8.77 -4.78
CA ARG A 94 5.97 8.77 -6.02
C ARG A 94 7.46 9.01 -5.74
N ARG A 95 7.80 9.84 -4.75
CA ARG A 95 9.21 10.06 -4.35
C ARG A 95 9.77 8.86 -3.58
N ILE A 96 8.99 8.27 -2.69
CA ILE A 96 9.32 7.02 -1.98
C ILE A 96 9.61 5.91 -2.99
N GLU A 97 8.68 5.66 -3.93
CA GLU A 97 8.83 4.64 -5.00
C GLU A 97 10.10 4.84 -5.83
N LYS A 98 10.49 6.08 -6.11
CA LYS A 98 11.73 6.39 -6.84
C LYS A 98 12.98 6.10 -6.00
N ARG A 99 12.98 6.50 -4.72
CA ARG A 99 14.13 6.30 -3.82
C ARG A 99 14.36 4.84 -3.47
N LEU A 100 13.29 4.03 -3.48
CA LEU A 100 13.31 2.59 -3.17
C LEU A 100 13.23 1.71 -4.42
N GLU A 101 13.50 2.24 -5.62
CA GLU A 101 13.40 1.46 -6.88
C GLU A 101 14.31 0.22 -6.92
N ALA A 102 15.43 0.26 -6.19
CA ALA A 102 16.36 -0.85 -6.08
C ALA A 102 15.82 -2.00 -5.20
N ASP A 103 15.00 -1.71 -4.19
CA ASP A 103 14.38 -2.71 -3.33
C ASP A 103 13.15 -3.29 -4.04
N LYS A 104 13.28 -4.51 -4.56
CA LYS A 104 12.21 -5.14 -5.35
C LYS A 104 11.08 -5.70 -4.50
N ASP A 105 11.24 -5.80 -3.18
CA ASP A 105 10.24 -6.30 -2.25
C ASP A 105 9.46 -5.18 -1.57
N PHE A 106 10.00 -3.95 -1.58
CA PHE A 106 9.28 -2.77 -1.15
C PHE A 106 8.11 -2.43 -2.08
N TYR A 107 6.92 -2.22 -1.50
CA TYR A 107 5.74 -1.80 -2.26
C TYR A 107 4.72 -1.07 -1.39
N VAL A 108 4.20 0.05 -1.88
CA VAL A 108 3.09 0.79 -1.23
C VAL A 108 1.75 0.32 -1.82
N CYS A 109 1.00 -0.50 -1.08
CA CYS A 109 -0.33 -0.96 -1.48
C CYS A 109 -1.31 0.20 -1.59
N SER A 110 -1.43 0.96 -0.50
CA SER A 110 -2.21 2.19 -0.41
C SER A 110 -1.46 3.19 0.47
N LEU A 111 -1.68 4.47 0.23
CA LEU A 111 -1.24 5.57 1.10
C LEU A 111 -2.26 6.69 0.90
N SER A 112 -3.29 6.68 1.73
CA SER A 112 -4.50 7.46 1.52
C SER A 112 -5.26 7.73 2.83
N ASN A 113 -6.03 8.81 2.87
CA ASN A 113 -7.02 9.07 3.93
C ASN A 113 -8.43 8.55 3.59
N LEU A 114 -8.62 7.93 2.41
CA LEU A 114 -9.92 7.43 1.95
C LEU A 114 -9.92 5.92 1.69
N VAL A 115 -8.79 5.36 1.24
CA VAL A 115 -8.72 3.99 0.76
C VAL A 115 -7.63 3.21 1.48
N ASN A 116 -7.98 2.03 1.99
CA ASN A 116 -7.02 1.05 2.51
C ASN A 116 -7.16 -0.26 1.73
N ILE A 117 -6.03 -0.90 1.39
CA ILE A 117 -6.02 -2.10 0.52
C ILE A 117 -5.40 -3.27 1.27
N TYR A 118 -6.23 -4.26 1.60
CA TYR A 118 -5.78 -5.59 2.02
C TYR A 118 -5.72 -6.49 0.80
N LYS A 119 -4.53 -6.98 0.47
CA LYS A 119 -4.30 -7.89 -0.66
C LYS A 119 -3.17 -8.86 -0.34
N GLY A 120 -3.16 -10.03 -0.98
CA GLY A 120 -2.14 -11.03 -0.73
C GLY A 120 -2.18 -12.18 -1.72
N LEU A 121 -1.21 -13.08 -1.59
CA LEU A 121 -1.15 -14.33 -2.36
C LEU A 121 -1.87 -15.46 -1.62
N CYS A 122 -3.18 -15.36 -1.49
CA CYS A 122 -4.01 -16.39 -0.85
C CYS A 122 -5.31 -16.59 -1.61
N MET A 123 -6.04 -17.66 -1.31
CA MET A 123 -7.39 -17.86 -1.82
C MET A 123 -8.32 -16.78 -1.25
N PRO A 124 -9.35 -16.32 -1.99
CA PRO A 124 -10.27 -15.31 -1.48
C PRO A 124 -10.95 -15.69 -0.17
N THR A 125 -11.28 -16.97 -0.01
CA THR A 125 -11.88 -17.53 1.23
C THR A 125 -10.96 -17.43 2.45
N ASP A 126 -9.66 -17.34 2.20
CA ASP A 126 -8.63 -17.33 3.23
C ASP A 126 -8.14 -15.92 3.56
N LEU A 127 -8.46 -14.91 2.74
CA LEU A 127 -8.05 -13.53 2.97
C LEU A 127 -8.51 -13.00 4.34
N PRO A 128 -9.75 -13.22 4.82
CA PRO A 128 -10.17 -12.80 6.15
C PRO A 128 -9.52 -13.59 7.29
N ARG A 129 -9.03 -14.81 7.01
CA ARG A 129 -8.28 -15.62 7.99
C ARG A 129 -6.82 -15.21 8.05
N PHE A 130 -6.25 -14.77 6.93
CA PHE A 130 -4.89 -14.27 6.85
C PHE A 130 -4.76 -12.90 7.51
N TYR A 131 -5.57 -11.91 7.13
CA TYR A 131 -5.57 -10.59 7.76
C TYR A 131 -6.57 -10.53 8.90
N LEU A 132 -6.09 -10.55 10.14
CA LEU A 132 -6.96 -10.61 11.32
C LEU A 132 -7.84 -9.36 11.48
N ASP A 133 -7.40 -8.23 10.93
CA ASP A 133 -8.18 -6.99 10.90
C ASP A 133 -9.50 -7.12 10.13
N LEU A 134 -9.57 -7.99 9.11
CA LEU A 134 -10.77 -8.18 8.31
C LEU A 134 -11.90 -8.89 9.08
N ALA A 135 -11.57 -9.54 10.20
CA ALA A 135 -12.54 -10.15 11.10
C ALA A 135 -12.98 -9.21 12.24
N ASP A 136 -12.38 -8.02 12.35
CA ASP A 136 -12.71 -7.04 13.39
C ASP A 136 -13.99 -6.27 13.03
N LEU A 137 -15.00 -6.31 13.91
CA LEU A 137 -16.28 -5.63 13.72
C LEU A 137 -16.15 -4.11 13.59
N ARG A 138 -15.04 -3.52 14.04
CA ARG A 138 -14.76 -2.08 13.92
C ARG A 138 -14.32 -1.69 12.51
N LEU A 139 -13.98 -2.66 11.65
CA LEU A 139 -13.63 -2.40 10.26
C LEU A 139 -14.91 -2.22 9.43
N GLU A 140 -15.38 -0.99 9.39
CA GLU A 140 -16.55 -0.60 8.60
C GLU A 140 -16.13 0.18 7.35
N SER A 141 -16.85 -0.02 6.25
CA SER A 141 -16.67 0.78 5.04
C SER A 141 -18.00 0.93 4.31
N ALA A 142 -18.23 2.09 3.72
CA ALA A 142 -19.38 2.34 2.85
C ALA A 142 -19.25 1.61 1.50
N ILE A 143 -18.03 1.35 1.04
CA ILE A 143 -17.74 0.74 -0.26
C ILE A 143 -16.63 -0.30 -0.10
N CYS A 144 -16.79 -1.47 -0.74
CA CYS A 144 -15.78 -2.50 -0.81
C CYS A 144 -15.55 -2.91 -2.27
N LEU A 145 -14.29 -3.01 -2.68
CA LEU A 145 -13.87 -3.51 -3.99
C LEU A 145 -12.99 -4.74 -3.76
N PHE A 146 -13.37 -5.87 -4.36
CA PHE A 146 -12.62 -7.12 -4.29
C PHE A 146 -12.17 -7.57 -5.67
N HIS A 147 -11.13 -8.40 -5.72
CA HIS A 147 -10.61 -8.97 -6.96
C HIS A 147 -9.90 -10.29 -6.70
N GLN A 148 -10.16 -11.28 -7.55
CA GLN A 148 -9.39 -12.52 -7.61
C GLN A 148 -8.67 -12.60 -8.94
N ARG A 149 -7.36 -12.80 -8.91
CA ARG A 149 -6.53 -12.90 -10.13
C ARG A 149 -6.21 -14.36 -10.43
N PHE A 150 -6.47 -14.79 -11.66
CA PHE A 150 -5.83 -15.97 -12.24
C PHE A 150 -4.63 -15.51 -13.08
N SER A 151 -3.44 -16.09 -12.85
CA SER A 151 -2.21 -15.74 -13.57
C SER A 151 -1.77 -16.92 -14.40
N THR A 152 -1.76 -16.78 -15.72
CA THR A 152 -1.27 -17.80 -16.66
C THR A 152 0.18 -17.56 -17.08
N ASN A 153 0.71 -16.34 -16.88
CA ASN A 153 1.95 -15.88 -17.54
C ASN A 153 3.02 -15.31 -16.60
N THR A 154 2.75 -15.20 -15.30
CA THR A 154 3.70 -14.59 -14.34
C THR A 154 3.83 -15.41 -13.07
N VAL A 155 5.05 -15.50 -12.54
CA VAL A 155 5.33 -15.99 -11.18
C VAL A 155 4.56 -15.12 -10.18
N PRO A 156 3.87 -15.72 -9.19
CA PRO A 156 3.09 -14.96 -8.22
C PRO A 156 4.00 -14.02 -7.42
N ARG A 157 3.64 -12.73 -7.39
CA ARG A 157 4.30 -11.72 -6.57
C ARG A 157 3.27 -10.90 -5.82
N TRP A 158 3.49 -10.68 -4.53
CA TRP A 158 2.60 -9.93 -3.64
C TRP A 158 2.15 -8.56 -4.21
N PRO A 159 3.04 -7.72 -4.78
CA PRO A 159 2.63 -6.44 -5.36
C PRO A 159 1.63 -6.54 -6.52
N LEU A 160 1.60 -7.67 -7.23
CA LEU A 160 0.75 -7.91 -8.40
C LEU A 160 -0.65 -8.42 -8.04
N ALA A 161 -0.89 -8.77 -6.78
CA ALA A 161 -2.26 -8.96 -6.28
C ALA A 161 -3.04 -7.65 -6.45
N GLN A 162 -4.35 -7.77 -6.67
CA GLN A 162 -5.27 -6.66 -6.83
C GLN A 162 -6.29 -6.67 -5.67
N PRO A 163 -6.95 -5.53 -5.35
CA PRO A 163 -7.01 -4.27 -6.12
C PRO A 163 -5.70 -3.47 -6.21
N PHE A 164 -5.59 -2.66 -7.26
CA PHE A 164 -4.69 -1.51 -7.30
C PHE A 164 -5.37 -0.28 -6.69
N ARG A 165 -4.59 0.78 -6.47
CA ARG A 165 -4.98 2.00 -5.73
C ARG A 165 -6.28 2.66 -6.20
N TYR A 166 -6.64 2.50 -7.47
CA TYR A 166 -7.85 3.08 -8.07
C TYR A 166 -8.59 2.10 -8.99
N LEU A 167 -8.15 0.84 -9.10
CA LEU A 167 -8.63 -0.07 -10.13
C LEU A 167 -8.52 -1.53 -9.69
N ALA A 168 -9.56 -2.31 -9.97
CA ALA A 168 -9.48 -3.75 -10.12
C ALA A 168 -9.81 -4.08 -11.59
N HIS A 169 -9.06 -5.00 -12.19
CA HIS A 169 -9.13 -5.28 -13.62
C HIS A 169 -9.18 -6.78 -13.90
N ASN A 170 -10.35 -7.21 -14.38
CA ASN A 170 -10.57 -8.55 -14.92
C ASN A 170 -10.39 -8.53 -16.43
N GLY A 171 -9.31 -9.15 -16.92
CA GLY A 171 -8.99 -9.24 -18.34
C GLY A 171 -7.51 -8.99 -18.62
N GLU A 172 -7.17 -8.82 -19.90
CA GLU A 172 -5.81 -8.55 -20.37
C GLU A 172 -5.76 -7.31 -21.27
N ILE A 173 -4.74 -6.48 -21.08
CA ILE A 173 -4.49 -5.30 -21.92
C ILE A 173 -3.53 -5.71 -23.04
N ASN A 174 -4.08 -6.21 -24.15
CA ASN A 174 -3.31 -6.74 -25.28
C ASN A 174 -2.40 -5.69 -25.96
N THR A 175 -2.67 -4.40 -25.77
CA THR A 175 -1.92 -3.28 -26.35
C THR A 175 -0.95 -2.61 -25.36
N ILE A 176 -0.62 -3.27 -24.25
CA ILE A 176 0.13 -2.66 -23.13
C ILE A 176 1.46 -2.02 -23.55
N THR A 177 2.20 -2.65 -24.47
CA THR A 177 3.47 -2.11 -24.97
C THR A 177 3.26 -0.78 -25.69
N GLY A 178 2.28 -0.69 -26.59
CA GLY A 178 1.93 0.55 -27.28
C GLY A 178 1.48 1.63 -26.32
N ASN A 179 0.60 1.30 -25.36
CA ASN A 179 0.13 2.24 -24.34
C ASN A 179 1.27 2.83 -23.50
N ARG A 180 2.26 2.00 -23.12
CA ARG A 180 3.45 2.43 -22.38
C ARG A 180 4.31 3.39 -23.21
N GLN A 181 4.54 3.09 -24.48
CA GLN A 181 5.33 3.97 -25.35
C GLN A 181 4.64 5.32 -25.56
N TRP A 182 3.33 5.32 -25.79
CA TRP A 182 2.54 6.55 -25.90
C TRP A 182 2.56 7.39 -24.61
N ALA A 183 2.49 6.75 -23.44
CA ALA A 183 2.62 7.46 -22.17
C ALA A 183 4.02 8.08 -22.01
N ARG A 184 5.09 7.32 -22.32
CA ARG A 184 6.48 7.79 -22.26
C ARG A 184 6.71 8.97 -23.20
N ALA A 185 6.22 8.90 -24.43
CA ALA A 185 6.34 9.96 -25.43
C ALA A 185 5.65 11.26 -25.00
N ARG A 186 4.64 11.19 -24.12
CA ARG A 186 3.95 12.36 -23.56
C ARG A 186 4.55 12.87 -22.25
N THR A 187 5.61 12.25 -21.72
CA THR A 187 6.16 12.61 -20.41
C THR A 187 6.62 14.06 -20.35
N TYR A 188 7.14 14.60 -21.46
CA TYR A 188 7.58 16.00 -21.58
C TYR A 188 6.45 17.02 -21.33
N LYS A 189 5.18 16.62 -21.45
CA LYS A 189 4.02 17.48 -21.14
C LYS A 189 3.79 17.66 -19.64
N PHE A 190 4.36 16.79 -18.81
CA PHE A 190 4.28 16.92 -17.36
C PHE A 190 5.47 17.73 -16.88
N GLN A 191 5.22 18.94 -16.39
CA GLN A 191 6.22 19.71 -15.66
C GLN A 191 6.58 18.96 -14.37
N THR A 192 7.87 18.84 -14.09
CA THR A 192 8.39 18.14 -12.90
C THR A 192 8.57 19.11 -11.75
#